data_AF-A0A527ZFC8-F1
#
_entry.id   AF-A0A527ZFC8-F1
#
_cell.length_a   1.000
_cell.length_b   1.000
_cell.length_c   1.000
_cell.angle_alpha   90.00
_cell.angle_beta   90.00
_cell.angle_gamma   90.00
#
_symmetry.space_group_name_H-M   'P 1'
#
loop_
_entity.id
_entity.type
_entity.pdbx_description
1 polymer ?
#
loop_
_entity_poly.entity_id
_entity_poly.type
_entity_poly.pdbx_seq_one_letter_code
_entity_poly.pdbx_strand_id
1 'polypeptide(L)'
;SELQIRNVLAVHVSPHTLRTIEEHDIARRVLFAAKSDGALPRSYHPGLLQVHDRKPFTASTEDIAALAAEVRDTNFRIMTAEDGIHVFNGKGHAVATDAFELFAGLGVEADGAHAFYLGAELMKAEIAWRLGKRYVQDEPLAWGVAAPAPETDRSRLAEAGHTLRAKKER
;
A
#
# COMPACT_ATOMS: atom_id res chain seq x y z
N SER A 1 11.17 -7.62 28.51
CA SER A 1 10.35 -8.84 28.56
C SER A 1 10.26 -9.31 30.00
N GLU A 2 9.06 -9.65 30.45
CA GLU A 2 8.76 -10.30 31.73
C GLU A 2 9.67 -11.51 31.97
N LEU A 3 9.96 -12.27 30.91
CA LEU A 3 10.76 -13.50 30.94
C LEU A 3 12.30 -13.27 30.90
N GLN A 4 12.76 -12.01 30.80
CA GLN A 4 14.20 -11.66 30.69
C GLN A 4 14.99 -12.45 29.61
N ILE A 5 14.32 -12.91 28.55
CA ILE A 5 14.95 -13.64 27.43
C ILE A 5 16.08 -12.79 26.85
N ARG A 6 17.30 -13.35 26.83
CA ARG A 6 18.50 -12.68 26.29
C ARG A 6 18.85 -13.14 24.88
N ASN A 7 18.51 -14.39 24.54
CA ASN A 7 18.86 -15.01 23.28
C ASN A 7 17.65 -15.79 22.75
N VAL A 8 17.48 -15.78 21.43
CA VAL A 8 16.51 -16.61 20.71
C VAL A 8 17.29 -17.34 19.63
N LEU A 9 17.18 -18.67 19.61
CA LEU A 9 17.67 -19.48 18.50
C LEU A 9 16.60 -19.48 17.41
N ALA A 10 16.91 -18.89 16.25
CA ALA A 10 16.04 -18.89 15.09
C ALA A 10 16.63 -19.78 13.98
N VAL A 11 15.79 -20.56 13.32
CA VAL A 11 16.18 -21.47 12.24
C VAL A 11 15.54 -21.02 10.94
N HIS A 12 16.36 -20.79 9.92
CA HIS A 12 15.92 -20.49 8.55
C HIS A 12 16.25 -21.70 7.67
N VAL A 13 15.40 -22.72 7.75
CA VAL A 13 15.69 -24.06 7.17
C VAL A 13 14.74 -24.44 6.04
N SER A 14 13.65 -23.70 5.85
CA SER A 14 12.65 -24.01 4.83
C SER A 14 11.95 -22.76 4.32
N PRO A 15 11.24 -22.84 3.17
CA PRO A 15 10.46 -21.73 2.62
C PRO A 15 9.37 -21.17 3.56
N HIS A 16 9.01 -21.86 4.64
CA HIS A 16 8.08 -21.33 5.66
C HIS A 16 8.75 -20.33 6.62
N THR A 17 10.07 -20.16 6.55
CA THR A 17 10.86 -19.32 7.48
C THR A 17 11.57 -18.15 6.80
N LEU A 18 11.13 -17.77 5.58
CA LEU A 18 11.81 -16.85 4.66
C LEU A 18 12.31 -15.54 5.29
N ARG A 19 11.58 -14.99 6.27
CA ARG A 19 11.85 -13.69 6.90
C ARG A 19 11.97 -13.78 8.43
N THR A 20 12.17 -15.00 8.95
CA THR A 20 12.11 -15.24 10.40
C THR A 20 13.20 -14.47 11.16
N ILE A 21 14.39 -14.31 10.57
CA ILE A 21 15.49 -13.59 11.21
C ILE A 21 15.14 -12.10 11.34
N GLU A 22 14.63 -11.49 10.29
CA GLU A 22 14.24 -10.07 10.26
C GLU A 22 13.04 -9.79 11.16
N GLU A 23 12.06 -10.71 11.21
CA GLU A 23 10.93 -10.66 12.14
C GLU A 23 11.39 -10.67 13.60
N HIS A 24 12.31 -11.57 13.96
CA HIS A 24 12.84 -11.63 15.31
C HIS A 24 13.76 -10.44 15.64
N ASP A 25 14.54 -9.95 14.66
CA ASP A 25 15.40 -8.77 14.83
C ASP A 25 14.58 -7.51 15.15
N ILE A 26 13.46 -7.31 14.46
CA ILE A 26 12.60 -6.17 14.76
C ILE A 26 11.82 -6.36 16.06
N ALA A 27 11.35 -7.58 16.34
CA ALA A 27 10.64 -7.89 17.59
C ALA A 27 11.51 -7.63 18.81
N ARG A 28 12.79 -8.06 18.80
CA ARG A 28 13.72 -7.80 19.91
C ARG A 28 13.96 -6.30 20.13
N ARG A 29 14.06 -5.50 19.05
CA ARG A 29 14.27 -4.04 19.14
C ARG A 29 13.06 -3.34 19.72
N VAL A 30 11.86 -3.70 19.27
CA VAL A 30 10.59 -3.18 19.82
C VAL A 30 10.45 -3.53 21.29
N LEU A 31 10.72 -4.77 21.69
CA LEU A 31 10.67 -5.21 23.09
C LEU A 31 11.72 -4.53 23.97
N PHE A 32 12.91 -4.26 23.43
CA PHE A 32 13.96 -3.54 24.14
C PHE A 32 13.59 -2.08 24.39
N ALA A 33 13.08 -1.38 23.38
CA ALA A 33 12.61 -0.01 23.50
C ALA A 33 11.45 0.09 24.51
N ALA A 34 10.43 -0.76 24.36
CA ALA A 34 9.28 -0.79 25.27
C ALA A 34 9.65 -1.06 26.73
N LYS A 35 10.62 -1.96 26.97
CA LYS A 35 11.14 -2.22 28.33
C LYS A 35 11.83 -0.98 28.90
N SER A 36 12.63 -0.29 28.08
CA SER A 36 13.36 0.91 28.50
C SER A 36 12.42 2.04 28.88
N ASP A 37 11.29 2.14 28.17
CA ASP A 37 10.25 3.16 28.39
C ASP A 37 9.22 2.76 29.45
N GLY A 38 9.31 1.55 30.02
CA GLY A 38 8.31 1.05 30.98
C GLY A 38 6.90 0.91 30.39
N ALA A 39 6.80 0.68 29.07
CA ALA A 39 5.55 0.70 28.32
C ALA A 39 5.26 -0.64 27.62
N LEU A 40 4.03 -0.81 27.13
CA LEU A 40 3.66 -1.94 26.28
C LEU A 40 4.36 -1.83 24.91
N PRO A 41 4.74 -2.94 24.26
CA PRO A 41 5.42 -2.96 22.95
C PRO A 41 4.45 -2.66 21.78
N ARG A 42 3.74 -1.54 21.87
CA ARG A 42 2.77 -1.07 20.87
C ARG A 42 3.28 0.21 20.25
N SER A 43 3.01 0.38 18.96
CA SER A 43 3.26 1.61 18.20
C SER A 43 4.71 2.02 17.90
N TYR A 44 5.72 1.30 18.38
CA TYR A 44 7.14 1.60 18.13
C TYR A 44 7.55 1.49 16.66
N HIS A 45 7.15 0.43 15.96
CA HIS A 45 7.56 0.21 14.56
C HIS A 45 6.52 -0.63 13.81
N PRO A 46 6.15 -0.29 12.56
CA PRO A 46 5.16 -1.03 11.78
C PRO A 46 5.72 -2.27 11.08
N GLY A 47 7.01 -2.56 11.17
CA GLY A 47 7.65 -3.61 10.36
C GLY A 47 7.16 -5.04 10.60
N LEU A 48 6.43 -5.33 11.68
CA LEU A 48 5.73 -6.61 11.88
C LEU A 48 4.28 -6.61 11.35
N LEU A 49 3.78 -5.46 10.89
CA LEU A 49 2.46 -5.32 10.28
C LEU A 49 2.55 -5.72 8.81
N GLN A 50 2.55 -7.02 8.55
CA GLN A 50 2.74 -7.56 7.20
C GLN A 50 1.42 -7.60 6.41
N VAL A 51 0.29 -7.97 7.04
CA VAL A 51 -1.00 -8.14 6.34
C VAL A 51 -1.91 -6.93 6.45
N HIS A 52 -2.10 -6.35 7.65
CA HIS A 52 -2.98 -5.20 7.87
C HIS A 52 -2.18 -4.01 8.42
N ASP A 53 -2.52 -2.80 8.03
CA ASP A 53 -1.97 -1.59 8.65
C ASP A 53 -2.85 -1.10 9.79
N ARG A 54 -2.27 -0.33 10.71
CA ARG A 54 -3.00 0.28 11.84
C ARG A 54 -4.11 1.24 11.37
N LYS A 55 -3.89 1.91 10.24
CA LYS A 55 -4.79 2.90 9.64
C LYS A 55 -4.74 2.74 8.11
N PRO A 56 -5.54 1.81 7.55
CA PRO A 56 -5.50 1.50 6.12
C PRO A 56 -5.92 2.67 5.24
N PHE A 57 -6.99 3.37 5.61
CA PHE A 57 -7.55 4.46 4.82
C PHE A 57 -7.00 5.82 5.27
N THR A 58 -6.62 6.65 4.31
CA THR A 58 -6.11 8.01 4.51
C THR A 58 -7.19 9.07 4.36
N ALA A 59 -8.31 8.72 3.74
CA ALA A 59 -9.46 9.57 3.45
C ALA A 59 -10.75 8.77 3.74
N SER A 60 -11.81 9.48 4.12
CA SER A 60 -13.16 8.92 4.20
C SER A 60 -13.81 8.82 2.82
N THR A 61 -14.91 8.08 2.73
CA THR A 61 -15.76 8.00 1.52
C THR A 61 -16.22 9.40 1.08
N GLU A 62 -16.58 10.27 2.04
CA GLU A 62 -17.00 11.65 1.79
C GLU A 62 -15.86 12.52 1.26
N ASP A 63 -14.65 12.37 1.83
CA ASP A 63 -13.47 13.09 1.36
C ASP A 63 -13.15 12.75 -0.10
N ILE A 64 -13.24 11.46 -0.47
CA ILE A 64 -12.99 11.02 -1.85
C ILE A 64 -14.08 11.53 -2.79
N ALA A 65 -15.35 11.48 -2.39
CA ALA A 65 -16.44 12.00 -3.21
C ALA A 65 -16.31 13.51 -3.47
N ALA A 66 -15.94 14.28 -2.44
CA ALA A 66 -15.67 15.71 -2.56
C ALA A 66 -14.51 15.97 -3.53
N LEU A 67 -13.39 15.24 -3.38
CA LEU A 67 -12.25 15.35 -4.28
C LEU A 67 -12.63 15.01 -5.73
N ALA A 68 -13.38 13.92 -5.94
CA ALA A 68 -13.82 13.50 -7.27
C ALA A 68 -14.69 14.56 -7.97
N ALA A 69 -15.53 15.29 -7.23
CA ALA A 69 -16.36 16.35 -7.76
C ALA A 69 -15.58 17.58 -8.28
N GLU A 70 -14.36 17.79 -7.77
CA GLU A 70 -13.48 18.90 -8.16
C GLU A 70 -12.60 18.56 -9.38
N VAL A 71 -12.37 17.28 -9.67
CA VAL A 71 -11.53 16.87 -10.81
C VAL A 71 -12.20 17.22 -12.15
N ARG A 72 -11.39 17.75 -13.07
CA ARG A 72 -11.82 18.12 -14.44
C ARG A 72 -10.97 17.49 -15.54
N ASP A 73 -9.74 17.06 -15.23
CA ASP A 73 -8.84 16.43 -16.18
C ASP A 73 -9.22 14.96 -16.45
N THR A 74 -8.61 14.35 -17.45
CA THR A 74 -8.89 12.97 -17.86
C THR A 74 -8.03 11.93 -17.12
N ASN A 75 -7.19 12.33 -16.17
CA ASN A 75 -6.27 11.42 -15.49
C ASN A 75 -7.03 10.62 -14.43
N PHE A 76 -6.93 9.30 -14.53
CA PHE A 76 -7.53 8.40 -13.55
C PHE A 76 -6.79 8.48 -12.21
N ARG A 77 -7.56 8.67 -11.16
CA ARG A 77 -7.13 8.58 -9.77
C ARG A 77 -7.78 7.37 -9.14
N ILE A 78 -6.99 6.58 -8.43
CA ILE A 78 -7.46 5.41 -7.71
C ILE A 78 -7.23 5.66 -6.22
N MET A 79 -8.24 5.43 -5.39
CA MET A 79 -8.18 5.57 -3.94
C MET A 79 -8.95 4.42 -3.29
N THR A 80 -8.71 4.17 -2.00
CA THR A 80 -9.47 3.19 -1.22
C THR A 80 -10.05 3.84 0.03
N ALA A 81 -11.28 3.48 0.37
CA ALA A 81 -11.96 3.84 1.60
C ALA A 81 -12.71 2.61 2.16
N GLU A 82 -13.48 2.80 3.22
CA GLU A 82 -14.19 1.73 3.90
C GLU A 82 -15.16 0.98 2.98
N ASP A 83 -15.79 1.68 2.02
CA ASP A 83 -16.79 1.15 1.10
C ASP A 83 -16.23 0.52 -0.19
N GLY A 84 -14.93 0.68 -0.48
CA GLY A 84 -14.30 -0.01 -1.59
C GLY A 84 -13.14 0.72 -2.25
N ILE A 85 -12.97 0.41 -3.53
CA ILE A 85 -12.00 1.02 -4.44
C ILE A 85 -12.73 2.09 -5.23
N HIS A 86 -12.19 3.31 -5.20
CA HIS A 86 -12.72 4.47 -5.90
C HIS A 86 -11.83 4.73 -7.11
N VAL A 87 -12.43 4.81 -8.29
CA VAL A 87 -11.76 5.27 -9.51
C VAL A 87 -12.51 6.48 -10.06
N PHE A 88 -11.79 7.57 -10.33
CA PHE A 88 -12.42 8.79 -10.79
C PHE A 88 -11.49 9.65 -11.67
N ASN A 89 -12.11 10.45 -12.51
CA ASN A 89 -11.51 11.54 -13.27
C ASN A 89 -12.61 12.57 -13.60
N GLY A 90 -12.32 13.54 -14.47
CA GLY A 90 -13.28 14.56 -14.88
C GLY A 90 -14.50 14.04 -15.67
N LYS A 91 -14.53 12.76 -16.04
CA LYS A 91 -15.67 12.13 -16.72
C LYS A 91 -16.62 11.39 -15.77
N GLY A 92 -16.17 11.04 -14.57
CA GLY A 92 -17.01 10.32 -13.61
C GLY A 92 -16.24 9.74 -12.43
N HIS A 93 -17.00 9.16 -11.51
CA HIS A 93 -16.54 8.49 -10.30
C HIS A 93 -17.30 7.17 -10.13
N ALA A 94 -16.57 6.07 -10.02
CA ALA A 94 -17.11 4.74 -9.77
C ALA A 94 -16.49 4.15 -8.49
N VAL A 95 -17.28 3.34 -7.79
CA VAL A 95 -16.88 2.63 -6.57
C VAL A 95 -17.29 1.17 -6.71
N ALA A 96 -16.37 0.25 -6.44
CA ALA A 96 -16.66 -1.17 -6.34
C ALA A 96 -15.66 -1.88 -5.42
N THR A 97 -15.95 -3.14 -5.10
CA THR A 97 -15.05 -4.01 -4.32
C THR A 97 -14.24 -4.97 -5.19
N ASP A 98 -14.44 -4.92 -6.51
CA ASP A 98 -13.83 -5.79 -7.52
C ASP A 98 -13.17 -4.93 -8.61
N ALA A 99 -11.90 -5.24 -8.91
CA ALA A 99 -11.12 -4.51 -9.89
C ALA A 99 -11.62 -4.70 -11.32
N PHE A 100 -12.18 -5.86 -11.68
CA PHE A 100 -12.69 -6.12 -13.03
C PHE A 100 -13.96 -5.33 -13.32
N GLU A 101 -14.84 -5.18 -12.32
CA GLU A 101 -16.03 -4.33 -12.41
C GLU A 101 -15.66 -2.88 -12.74
N LEU A 102 -14.66 -2.32 -12.04
CA LEU A 102 -14.18 -0.97 -12.29
C LEU A 102 -13.49 -0.85 -13.65
N PHE A 103 -12.65 -1.83 -14.00
CA PHE A 103 -11.88 -1.82 -15.24
C PHE A 103 -12.79 -1.76 -16.49
N ALA A 104 -13.90 -2.50 -16.48
CA ALA A 104 -14.87 -2.51 -17.58
C ALA A 104 -15.47 -1.12 -17.90
N GLY A 105 -15.53 -0.22 -16.91
CA GLY A 105 -16.07 1.13 -17.06
C GLY A 105 -15.06 2.20 -17.51
N LEU A 106 -13.77 1.87 -17.68
CA LEU A 106 -12.72 2.88 -17.93
C LEU A 106 -12.63 3.37 -19.38
N GLY A 107 -13.09 2.56 -20.35
CA GLY A 107 -13.03 2.92 -21.78
C GLY A 107 -11.60 3.10 -22.32
N VAL A 108 -10.68 2.22 -21.92
CA VAL A 108 -9.23 2.28 -22.25
C VAL A 108 -8.79 1.18 -23.22
N GLU A 109 -9.73 0.52 -23.90
CA GLU A 109 -9.51 -0.65 -24.75
C GLU A 109 -8.59 -0.35 -25.95
N ALA A 110 -8.58 0.91 -26.41
CA ALA A 110 -7.76 1.36 -27.53
C ALA A 110 -6.30 1.70 -27.13
N ASP A 111 -5.96 1.70 -25.84
CA ASP A 111 -4.62 2.01 -25.33
C ASP A 111 -4.14 0.89 -24.39
N GLY A 112 -3.54 -0.15 -24.97
CA GLY A 112 -3.13 -1.34 -24.23
C GLY A 112 -2.13 -1.07 -23.10
N ALA A 113 -1.24 -0.08 -23.27
CA ALA A 113 -0.27 0.29 -22.24
C ALA A 113 -0.97 0.96 -21.04
N HIS A 114 -1.90 1.88 -21.31
CA HIS A 114 -2.67 2.53 -20.26
C HIS A 114 -3.63 1.56 -19.57
N ALA A 115 -4.29 0.68 -20.34
CA ALA A 115 -5.13 -0.40 -19.84
C ALA A 115 -4.36 -1.33 -18.88
N PHE A 116 -3.16 -1.78 -19.26
CA PHE A 116 -2.33 -2.61 -18.40
C PHE A 116 -2.00 -1.91 -17.07
N TYR A 117 -1.59 -0.64 -17.14
CA TYR A 117 -1.28 0.15 -15.95
C TYR A 117 -2.49 0.26 -14.99
N LEU A 118 -3.67 0.66 -15.51
CA LEU A 118 -4.87 0.81 -14.69
C LEU A 118 -5.32 -0.53 -14.09
N GLY A 119 -5.25 -1.62 -14.87
CA GLY A 119 -5.54 -2.95 -14.36
C GLY A 119 -4.59 -3.36 -13.22
N ALA A 120 -3.29 -3.11 -13.36
CA ALA A 120 -2.31 -3.39 -12.31
C ALA A 120 -2.56 -2.58 -11.03
N GLU A 121 -2.85 -1.28 -11.16
CA GLU A 121 -3.16 -0.43 -10.02
C GLU A 121 -4.50 -0.79 -9.35
N LEU A 122 -5.54 -1.12 -10.11
CA LEU A 122 -6.83 -1.57 -9.56
C LEU A 122 -6.69 -2.88 -8.79
N MET A 123 -5.95 -3.86 -9.33
CA MET A 123 -5.68 -5.11 -8.61
C MET A 123 -4.86 -4.87 -7.32
N LYS A 124 -3.88 -3.95 -7.36
CA LYS A 124 -3.11 -3.55 -6.17
C LYS A 124 -4.01 -2.88 -5.13
N ALA A 125 -4.94 -2.01 -5.55
CA ALA A 125 -5.92 -1.37 -4.70
C ALA A 125 -6.89 -2.38 -4.07
N GLU A 126 -7.35 -3.37 -4.83
CA GLU A 126 -8.22 -4.43 -4.33
C GLU A 126 -7.54 -5.27 -3.26
N ILE A 127 -6.31 -5.74 -3.52
CA ILE A 127 -5.53 -6.50 -2.54
C ILE A 127 -5.35 -5.67 -1.27
N ALA A 128 -5.03 -4.37 -1.43
CA ALA A 128 -4.85 -3.49 -0.30
C ALA A 128 -6.13 -3.31 0.51
N TRP A 129 -7.27 -3.06 -0.15
CA TRP A 129 -8.56 -2.90 0.51
C TRP A 129 -8.97 -4.18 1.26
N ARG A 130 -8.91 -5.35 0.60
CA ARG A 130 -9.26 -6.65 1.23
C ARG A 130 -8.40 -6.98 2.44
N LEU A 131 -7.11 -6.65 2.37
CA LEU A 131 -6.16 -6.89 3.46
C LEU A 131 -6.05 -5.69 4.41
N GLY A 132 -6.87 -4.64 4.30
CA GLY A 132 -6.70 -3.46 5.16
C GLY A 132 -5.25 -2.93 5.16
N LYS A 133 -4.64 -2.84 3.99
CA LYS A 133 -3.37 -2.16 3.74
C LYS A 133 -3.59 -0.77 3.21
N ARG A 134 -2.65 0.12 3.56
CA ARG A 134 -2.59 1.44 2.97
C ARG A 134 -2.19 1.32 1.50
N TYR A 135 -3.11 1.75 0.65
CA TYR A 135 -2.86 1.91 -0.78
C TYR A 135 -2.47 3.37 -1.05
N VAL A 136 -1.42 3.53 -1.87
CA VAL A 136 -1.06 4.79 -2.50
C VAL A 136 -0.77 4.45 -3.97
N GLN A 137 -1.42 5.16 -4.89
CA GLN A 137 -1.21 4.96 -6.32
C GLN A 137 0.26 5.20 -6.69
N ASP A 138 0.77 4.43 -7.64
CA ASP A 138 2.17 4.44 -8.08
C ASP A 138 3.22 3.99 -7.01
N GLU A 139 2.81 3.76 -5.76
CA GLU A 139 3.70 3.27 -4.70
C GLU A 139 3.53 1.76 -4.46
N PRO A 140 4.61 1.02 -4.09
CA PRO A 140 4.49 -0.36 -3.64
C PRO A 140 3.69 -0.48 -2.34
N LEU A 141 2.97 -1.60 -2.16
CA LEU A 141 2.38 -1.92 -0.86
C LEU A 141 3.48 -2.21 0.18
N ALA A 142 3.28 -1.71 1.40
CA ALA A 142 4.22 -1.92 2.50
C ALA A 142 3.95 -3.25 3.22
N TRP A 143 4.88 -4.19 3.08
CA TRP A 143 4.82 -5.53 3.71
C TRP A 143 5.66 -5.64 4.99
N GLY A 144 6.14 -4.51 5.52
CA GLY A 144 7.04 -4.48 6.66
C GLY A 144 8.34 -5.24 6.36
N VAL A 145 8.76 -6.13 7.27
CA VAL A 145 9.96 -6.95 7.06
C VAL A 145 9.72 -8.11 6.09
N ALA A 146 8.47 -8.46 5.75
CA ALA A 146 8.16 -9.60 4.88
C ALA A 146 8.67 -9.39 3.44
N ALA A 147 8.57 -8.17 2.94
CA ALA A 147 9.18 -7.77 1.68
C ALA A 147 9.95 -6.46 1.91
N PRO A 148 11.30 -6.48 1.85
CA PRO A 148 12.09 -5.27 2.01
C PRO A 148 11.67 -4.21 1.01
N ALA A 149 11.52 -2.96 1.48
CA ALA A 149 11.26 -1.84 0.59
C ALA A 149 12.46 -1.62 -0.35
N PRO A 150 12.22 -1.12 -1.58
CA PRO A 150 13.29 -0.69 -2.46
C PRO A 150 14.18 0.34 -1.75
N GLU A 151 15.49 0.23 -1.93
CA GLU A 151 16.42 1.24 -1.42
C GLU A 151 16.16 2.55 -2.16
N THR A 152 15.68 3.55 -1.43
CA THR A 152 15.35 4.86 -1.99
C THR A 152 16.55 5.78 -1.83
N ASP A 153 17.10 6.27 -2.94
CA ASP A 153 18.11 7.33 -2.92
C ASP A 153 17.44 8.64 -2.48
N ARG A 154 17.61 8.96 -1.20
CA ARG A 154 17.03 10.17 -0.57
C ARG A 154 17.63 11.48 -1.11
N SER A 155 18.67 11.42 -1.96
CA SER A 155 19.26 12.59 -2.60
C SER A 155 18.54 13.00 -3.89
N ARG A 156 17.57 12.21 -4.37
CA ARG A 156 16.83 12.46 -5.61
C ARG A 156 15.34 12.58 -5.37
N LEU A 157 14.69 13.42 -6.18
CA LEU A 157 13.23 13.44 -6.26
C LEU A 157 12.75 12.16 -6.98
N ALA A 158 11.62 11.61 -6.52
CA ALA A 158 10.99 10.48 -7.18
C ALA A 158 10.58 10.85 -8.62
N GLU A 159 10.68 9.89 -9.55
CA GLU A 159 10.20 10.09 -10.92
C GLU A 159 8.68 10.29 -10.94
N ALA A 160 8.21 11.09 -11.90
CA ALA A 160 6.76 11.27 -12.10
C ALA A 160 6.09 9.92 -12.44
N GLY A 161 5.02 9.62 -11.70
CA GLY A 161 4.21 8.42 -11.88
C GLY A 161 3.59 8.29 -13.26
N HIS A 162 3.08 7.10 -13.57
CA HIS A 162 2.56 6.76 -14.90
C HIS A 162 1.37 7.64 -15.32
N THR A 163 0.59 8.11 -14.35
CA THR A 163 -0.55 9.04 -14.57
C THR A 163 -0.13 10.44 -15.04
N LEU A 164 1.12 10.85 -14.78
CA LEU A 164 1.62 12.19 -15.12
C LEU A 164 2.43 12.23 -16.42
N ARG A 165 2.69 11.07 -17.03
CA ARG A 165 3.46 11.01 -18.29
C ARG A 165 2.56 11.46 -19.43
N ALA A 166 2.74 12.71 -19.88
CA ALA A 166 2.12 13.23 -21.08
C ALA A 166 2.39 12.27 -22.26
N LYS A 167 1.35 12.01 -23.07
CA LYS A 167 1.50 11.28 -24.33
C LYS A 167 2.63 11.95 -25.12
N LYS A 168 3.73 11.25 -25.37
CA LYS A 168 4.70 11.70 -26.37
C LYS A 168 3.94 11.73 -27.69
N GLU A 169 3.66 12.92 -28.21
CA GLU A 169 3.21 13.10 -29.58
C GLU A 169 4.23 12.40 -30.48
N ARG A 170 3.72 11.49 -31.32
CA ARG A 170 4.48 10.90 -32.42
C ARG A 170 4.27 11.73 -33.67
#